data_AF-A0A359M8V0-F1
#
_entry.id   AF-A0A359M8V0-F1
#
_cell.length_a   1.000
_cell.length_b   1.000
_cell.length_c   1.000
_cell.angle_alpha   90.00
_cell.angle_beta   90.00
_cell.angle_gamma   90.00
#
_symmetry.space_group_name_H-M   'P 1'
#
loop_
_entity.id
_entity.type
_entity.pdbx_description
1 polymer ?
#
loop_
_entity_poly.entity_id
_entity_poly.type
_entity_poly.pdbx_seq_one_letter_code
_entity_poly.pdbx_strand_id
1 'polypeptide(L)'
;MATGVASLFASVILVPIFAKFKKQLVLISIIHILSALIVFYVFRSNVFLLTMYTVFMVYVVLKAIYQPLEQNYISLHAKEGKYGSAMGIRQSFVSIGMVIGPLLGGFLYEKSPILLFDSSAFAFLLGVLLLGVVYLLERKKKKTTEISADSSLNG
;
A
#
# COMPACT_ATOMS: atom_id res chain seq x y z
N MET A 1 -14.58 -18.26 6.04
CA MET A 1 -15.72 -17.41 6.44
C MET A 1 -15.34 -16.39 7.52
N ALA A 2 -14.63 -16.76 8.59
CA ALA A 2 -14.25 -15.81 9.66
C ALA A 2 -13.42 -14.60 9.19
N THR A 3 -12.49 -14.79 8.24
CA THR A 3 -11.64 -13.71 7.71
C THR A 3 -12.40 -12.66 6.92
N GLY A 4 -13.42 -13.07 6.16
CA GLY A 4 -14.25 -12.16 5.36
C GLY A 4 -15.19 -11.31 6.20
N VAL A 5 -15.71 -11.87 7.30
CA VAL A 5 -16.54 -11.11 8.25
C VAL A 5 -15.67 -10.12 9.03
N ALA A 6 -14.53 -10.56 9.55
CA ALA A 6 -13.59 -9.70 10.26
C ALA A 6 -13.07 -8.55 9.39
N SER A 7 -12.76 -8.81 8.11
CA SER A 7 -12.31 -7.77 7.18
C SER A 7 -13.43 -6.78 6.87
N LEU A 8 -14.68 -7.22 6.75
CA LEU A 8 -15.82 -6.33 6.45
C LEU A 8 -16.12 -5.39 7.62
N PHE A 9 -16.14 -5.90 8.85
CA PHE A 9 -16.28 -5.07 10.05
C PHE A 9 -15.11 -4.09 10.24
N ALA A 10 -13.88 -4.58 10.06
CA ALA A 10 -12.69 -3.73 10.08
C ALA A 10 -12.78 -2.64 9.02
N SER A 11 -13.22 -2.96 7.80
CA SER A 11 -13.36 -2.01 6.70
C SER A 11 -14.40 -0.93 7.03
N VAL A 12 -15.59 -1.31 7.49
CA VAL A 12 -16.67 -0.34 7.77
C VAL A 12 -16.28 0.67 8.86
N ILE A 13 -15.51 0.24 9.87
CA ILE A 13 -15.13 1.10 11.01
C ILE A 13 -13.83 1.85 10.75
N LEU A 14 -12.78 1.17 10.26
CA LEU A 14 -11.43 1.75 10.13
C LEU A 14 -11.34 2.69 8.92
N VAL A 15 -12.04 2.40 7.82
CA VAL A 15 -11.98 3.23 6.60
C VAL A 15 -12.45 4.67 6.82
N PRO A 16 -13.60 4.96 7.44
CA PRO A 16 -14.01 6.36 7.68
C PRO A 16 -13.08 7.09 8.66
N ILE A 17 -12.41 6.37 9.57
CA ILE A 17 -11.43 6.94 10.50
C ILE A 17 -10.15 7.31 9.74
N PHE A 18 -9.61 6.40 8.95
CA PHE A 18 -8.36 6.62 8.22
C PHE A 18 -8.50 7.49 6.97
N ALA A 19 -9.68 7.52 6.34
CA ALA A 19 -9.96 8.42 5.23
C ALA A 19 -9.88 9.91 5.65
N LYS A 20 -10.12 10.23 6.93
CA LYS A 20 -9.97 11.60 7.47
C LYS A 20 -8.52 12.02 7.73
N PHE A 21 -7.55 11.09 7.66
CA PHE A 21 -6.15 11.44 7.87
C PHE A 21 -5.60 12.21 6.67
N LYS A 22 -5.08 13.42 6.93
CA LYS A 22 -4.50 14.29 5.89
C LYS A 22 -3.19 13.75 5.28
N LYS A 23 -2.54 12.76 5.91
CA LYS A 23 -1.24 12.19 5.47
C LYS A 23 -1.40 10.75 4.97
N GLN A 24 -2.29 10.53 4.00
CA GLN A 24 -2.63 9.19 3.51
C GLN A 24 -1.41 8.44 2.96
N LEU A 25 -0.49 9.10 2.23
CA LEU A 25 0.77 8.49 1.79
C LEU A 25 1.59 7.91 2.93
N VAL A 26 1.73 8.63 4.05
CA VAL A 26 2.52 8.16 5.20
C VAL A 26 1.87 6.93 5.82
N LEU A 27 0.54 6.93 5.93
CA LEU A 27 -0.19 5.78 6.45
C LEU A 27 -0.08 4.56 5.53
N ILE A 28 -0.17 4.75 4.21
CA ILE A 28 0.06 3.69 3.23
C ILE A 28 1.48 3.12 3.34
N SER A 29 2.49 3.98 3.53
CA SER A 29 3.88 3.54 3.73
C SER A 29 4.04 2.73 5.02
N ILE A 30 3.42 3.16 6.13
CA ILE A 30 3.44 2.41 7.39
C ILE A 30 2.81 1.02 7.21
N ILE A 31 1.68 0.94 6.50
CA ILE A 31 1.02 -0.34 6.20
C ILE A 31 1.96 -1.27 5.40
N HIS A 32 2.68 -0.75 4.41
CA HIS A 32 3.65 -1.55 3.64
C HIS A 32 4.80 -2.05 4.52
N ILE A 33 5.35 -1.21 5.40
CA ILE A 33 6.43 -1.61 6.33
C ILE A 33 5.94 -2.71 7.26
N LEU A 34 4.77 -2.52 7.89
CA LEU A 34 4.17 -3.53 8.76
C LEU A 34 3.90 -4.84 8.01
N SER A 35 3.41 -4.75 6.77
CA SER A 35 3.16 -5.93 5.92
C SER A 35 4.44 -6.68 5.62
N ALA A 36 5.53 -5.98 5.28
CA ALA A 36 6.84 -6.60 5.06
C ALA A 36 7.36 -7.33 6.31
N LEU A 37 7.27 -6.69 7.49
CA LEU A 37 7.69 -7.28 8.75
C LEU A 37 6.86 -8.51 9.13
N ILE A 38 5.53 -8.44 8.96
CA ILE A 38 4.62 -9.56 9.24
C ILE A 38 4.96 -10.75 8.34
N VAL A 39 5.06 -10.55 7.03
CA VAL A 39 5.39 -11.63 6.08
C VAL A 39 6.75 -12.24 6.43
N PHE A 40 7.77 -11.42 6.65
CA PHE A 40 9.10 -11.89 7.01
C PHE A 40 9.11 -12.72 8.30
N TYR A 41 8.39 -12.28 9.34
CA TYR A 41 8.30 -12.98 10.61
C TYR A 41 7.52 -14.30 10.50
N VAL A 42 6.34 -14.28 9.88
CA VAL A 42 5.46 -15.45 9.80
C VAL A 42 6.15 -16.62 9.10
N PHE A 43 6.81 -16.37 7.96
CA PHE A 43 7.41 -17.44 7.15
C PHE A 43 8.78 -17.91 7.65
N ARG A 44 9.36 -17.26 8.66
CA ARG A 44 10.60 -17.70 9.35
C ARG A 44 10.35 -18.22 10.76
N SER A 45 9.10 -18.27 11.19
CA SER A 45 8.76 -18.74 12.53
C SER A 45 8.84 -20.26 12.64
N ASN A 46 9.44 -20.77 13.71
CA ASN A 46 9.45 -22.20 14.05
C ASN A 46 8.03 -22.74 14.31
N VAL A 47 7.08 -21.86 14.67
CA VAL A 47 5.66 -22.19 14.89
C VAL A 47 4.78 -21.62 13.77
N PHE A 48 5.13 -21.97 12.53
CA PHE A 48 4.54 -21.43 11.30
C PHE A 48 3.00 -21.38 11.32
N LEU A 49 2.33 -22.52 11.58
CA LEU A 49 0.87 -22.60 11.57
C LEU A 49 0.22 -21.61 12.54
N LEU A 50 0.74 -21.50 13.77
CA LEU A 50 0.21 -20.56 14.76
C LEU A 50 0.36 -19.12 14.31
N THR A 51 1.55 -18.73 13.80
CA THR A 51 1.78 -17.38 13.30
C THR A 51 0.96 -17.05 12.05
N MET A 52 0.65 -18.05 11.22
CA MET A 52 -0.22 -17.90 10.07
C MET A 52 -1.68 -17.66 10.49
N TYR A 53 -2.17 -18.31 11.55
CA TYR A 53 -3.55 -18.08 12.01
C TYR A 53 -3.72 -16.83 12.88
N THR A 54 -2.63 -16.30 13.45
CA THR A 54 -2.68 -15.15 14.37
C THR A 54 -2.13 -13.89 13.72
N VAL A 55 -0.81 -13.84 13.49
CA VAL A 55 -0.10 -12.64 13.00
C VAL A 55 -0.48 -12.30 11.57
N PHE A 56 -0.65 -13.31 10.70
CA PHE A 56 -1.04 -13.07 9.32
C PHE A 56 -2.47 -12.49 9.18
N MET A 57 -3.36 -12.71 10.17
CA MET A 57 -4.67 -12.04 10.19
C MET A 57 -4.54 -10.52 10.31
N VAL A 58 -3.54 -10.04 11.04
CA VAL A 58 -3.24 -8.60 11.12
C VAL A 58 -2.91 -8.06 9.72
N TYR A 59 -2.11 -8.79 8.95
CA TYR A 59 -1.84 -8.42 7.55
C TYR A 59 -3.12 -8.37 6.70
N VAL A 60 -4.04 -9.32 6.85
CA VAL A 60 -5.33 -9.31 6.12
C VAL A 60 -6.14 -8.06 6.45
N VAL A 61 -6.20 -7.66 7.73
CA VAL A 61 -6.87 -6.44 8.17
C VAL A 61 -6.19 -5.19 7.59
N LEU A 62 -4.85 -5.11 7.66
CA LEU A 62 -4.09 -4.01 7.08
C LEU A 62 -4.36 -3.86 5.57
N LYS A 63 -4.40 -4.98 4.84
CA LYS A 63 -4.71 -5.00 3.40
C LYS A 63 -6.14 -4.49 3.11
N ALA A 64 -7.12 -4.84 3.95
CA ALA A 64 -8.50 -4.38 3.81
C ALA A 64 -8.63 -2.85 3.99
N ILE A 65 -7.78 -2.24 4.81
CA ILE A 65 -7.72 -0.78 5.01
C ILE A 65 -6.94 -0.09 3.88
N TYR A 66 -5.87 -0.73 3.38
CA TYR A 66 -5.01 -0.17 2.34
C TYR A 66 -5.77 0.18 1.06
N GLN A 67 -6.59 -0.74 0.54
CA GLN A 67 -7.27 -0.56 -0.74
C GLN A 67 -8.18 0.69 -0.78
N PRO A 68 -9.08 0.94 0.18
CA PRO A 68 -9.89 2.16 0.19
C PRO A 68 -9.06 3.42 0.48
N LEU A 69 -8.00 3.33 1.28
CA LEU A 69 -7.10 4.46 1.54
C LEU A 69 -6.34 4.89 0.26
N GLU A 70 -5.86 3.93 -0.52
CA GLU A 70 -5.22 4.13 -1.81
C GLU A 70 -6.21 4.79 -2.80
N GLN A 71 -7.43 4.28 -2.89
CA GLN A 71 -8.46 4.83 -3.79
C GLN A 71 -8.85 6.26 -3.39
N ASN A 72 -8.98 6.53 -2.09
CA ASN A 72 -9.24 7.88 -1.61
C ASN A 72 -8.06 8.81 -1.89
N TYR A 73 -6.82 8.32 -1.80
CA TYR A 73 -5.65 9.12 -2.15
C TYR A 73 -5.70 9.56 -3.61
N ILE A 74 -6.03 8.63 -4.51
CA ILE A 74 -6.17 8.88 -5.94
C ILE A 74 -7.32 9.86 -6.19
N SER A 75 -8.46 9.72 -5.51
CA SER A 75 -9.60 10.63 -5.70
C SER A 75 -9.28 12.07 -5.30
N LEU A 76 -8.52 12.28 -4.22
CA LEU A 76 -8.10 13.61 -3.77
C LEU A 76 -7.08 14.30 -4.69
N HIS A 77 -6.33 13.53 -5.49
CA HIS A 77 -5.27 14.06 -6.36
C HIS A 77 -5.61 13.97 -7.86
N ALA A 78 -6.71 13.31 -8.22
CA ALA A 78 -7.20 13.27 -9.57
C ALA A 78 -7.68 14.67 -10.00
N LYS A 79 -7.33 15.07 -11.22
CA LYS A 79 -7.89 16.28 -11.83
C LYS A 79 -9.40 16.12 -12.02
N GLU A 80 -10.13 17.22 -11.97
CA GLU A 80 -11.57 17.24 -12.26
C GLU A 80 -11.89 16.51 -13.58
N GLY A 81 -12.91 15.65 -13.56
CA GLY A 81 -13.30 14.83 -14.70
C GLY A 81 -12.33 13.69 -15.08
N LYS A 82 -11.15 13.56 -14.44
CA LYS A 82 -10.14 12.53 -14.76
C LYS A 82 -10.04 11.38 -13.76
N TYR A 83 -10.92 11.33 -12.76
CA TYR A 83 -10.94 10.26 -11.76
C TYR A 83 -11.11 8.86 -12.40
N GLY A 84 -12.03 8.71 -13.36
CA GLY A 84 -12.23 7.45 -14.07
C GLY A 84 -10.98 6.99 -14.82
N SER A 85 -10.28 7.91 -15.49
CA SER A 85 -9.01 7.60 -16.17
C SER A 85 -7.91 7.21 -15.18
N ALA A 86 -7.80 7.90 -14.05
CA ALA A 86 -6.83 7.57 -13.00
C ALA A 86 -7.08 6.18 -12.41
N MET A 87 -8.36 5.84 -12.16
CA MET A 87 -8.76 4.50 -11.72
C MET A 87 -8.54 3.42 -12.78
N GLY A 88 -8.72 3.76 -14.06
CA GLY A 88 -8.38 2.88 -15.19
C GLY A 88 -6.89 2.52 -15.21
N ILE A 89 -6.01 3.53 -15.08
CA ILE A 89 -4.55 3.32 -15.00
C ILE A 89 -4.20 2.46 -13.78
N ARG A 90 -4.78 2.76 -12.61
CA ARG A 90 -4.60 1.94 -11.40
C ARG A 90 -4.98 0.49 -11.67
N GLN A 91 -6.14 0.25 -12.28
CA GLN A 91 -6.61 -1.11 -12.54
C GLN A 91 -5.72 -1.86 -13.52
N SER A 92 -5.14 -1.18 -14.51
CA SER A 92 -4.13 -1.77 -15.40
C SER A 92 -2.91 -2.27 -14.62
N PHE A 93 -2.37 -1.47 -13.69
CA PHE A 93 -1.24 -1.89 -12.84
C PHE A 93 -1.62 -3.07 -11.92
N VAL A 94 -2.83 -3.07 -11.35
CA VAL A 94 -3.33 -4.19 -10.54
C VAL A 94 -3.39 -5.48 -11.38
N SER A 95 -3.94 -5.42 -12.59
CA SER A 95 -4.03 -6.56 -13.49
C SER A 95 -2.64 -7.08 -13.88
N ILE A 96 -1.70 -6.18 -14.18
CA ILE A 96 -0.29 -6.56 -14.44
C ILE A 96 0.30 -7.31 -13.25
N GLY A 97 0.11 -6.78 -12.03
CA GLY A 97 0.58 -7.44 -10.81
C GLY A 97 -0.06 -8.81 -10.57
N MET A 98 -1.35 -8.98 -10.91
CA MET A 98 -2.06 -10.26 -10.79
C MET A 98 -1.59 -11.32 -11.79
N VAL A 99 -1.03 -10.92 -12.93
CA VAL A 99 -0.45 -11.84 -13.92
C VAL A 99 1.01 -12.14 -13.59
N ILE A 100 1.82 -11.09 -13.39
CA ILE A 100 3.27 -11.24 -13.15
C ILE A 100 3.55 -11.85 -11.77
N GLY A 101 2.75 -11.53 -10.75
CA GLY A 101 2.95 -11.98 -9.38
C GLY A 101 2.98 -13.51 -9.24
N PRO A 102 1.95 -14.26 -9.70
CA PRO A 102 1.96 -15.72 -9.66
C PRO A 102 3.03 -16.35 -10.54
N LEU A 103 3.34 -15.76 -11.71
CA LEU A 103 4.39 -16.28 -12.60
C LEU A 103 5.77 -16.20 -11.95
N LEU A 104 6.15 -15.03 -11.43
CA LEU A 104 7.39 -14.86 -10.68
C LEU A 104 7.38 -15.68 -9.39
N GLY A 105 6.23 -15.73 -8.72
CA GLY A 105 6.08 -16.44 -7.47
C GLY A 105 6.26 -17.95 -7.62
N GLY A 106 5.65 -18.55 -8.64
CA GLY A 106 5.83 -19.98 -8.95
C GLY A 106 7.29 -20.31 -9.27
N PHE A 107 7.93 -19.51 -10.12
CA PHE A 107 9.35 -19.67 -10.44
C PHE A 107 10.27 -19.57 -9.22
N LEU A 108 10.01 -18.62 -8.31
CA LEU A 108 10.78 -18.49 -7.07
C LEU A 108 10.51 -19.63 -6.10
N TYR A 109 9.26 -20.09 -6.03
CA TYR A 109 8.85 -21.20 -5.16
C TYR A 109 9.54 -22.52 -5.55
N GLU A 110 9.69 -22.80 -6.85
CA GLU A 110 10.42 -23.98 -7.35
C GLU A 110 11.87 -24.02 -6.84
N LYS A 111 12.51 -22.85 -6.71
CA LYS A 111 13.88 -22.76 -6.16
C LYS A 111 13.90 -22.92 -4.65
N SER A 112 13.03 -22.18 -3.96
CA SER A 112 12.81 -22.34 -2.53
C SER A 112 11.55 -21.59 -2.11
N PRO A 113 10.67 -22.21 -1.29
CA PRO A 113 9.51 -21.53 -0.73
C PRO A 113 9.85 -20.24 0.02
N ILE A 114 11.02 -20.17 0.68
CA ILE A 114 11.43 -18.98 1.44
C ILE A 114 11.67 -17.78 0.50
N LEU A 115 12.18 -18.02 -0.72
CA LEU A 115 12.49 -16.97 -1.69
C LEU A 115 11.23 -16.30 -2.23
N LEU A 116 10.14 -17.06 -2.39
CA LEU A 116 8.84 -16.50 -2.73
C LEU A 116 8.40 -15.46 -1.69
N PHE A 117 8.47 -15.81 -0.40
CA PHE A 117 8.02 -14.92 0.67
C PHE A 117 8.95 -13.74 0.91
N ASP A 118 10.28 -13.95 0.79
CA ASP A 118 11.27 -12.87 0.84
C ASP A 118 11.07 -11.87 -0.32
N SER A 119 10.74 -12.36 -1.53
CA SER A 119 10.42 -11.48 -2.67
C SER A 119 9.17 -10.62 -2.42
N SER A 120 8.18 -11.16 -1.70
CA SER A 120 6.97 -10.41 -1.33
C SER A 120 7.27 -9.30 -0.32
N ALA A 121 8.11 -9.59 0.68
CA ALA A 121 8.60 -8.58 1.62
C ALA A 121 9.40 -7.49 0.89
N PHE A 122 10.26 -7.86 -0.06
CA PHE A 122 11.01 -6.92 -0.89
C PHE A 122 10.10 -6.05 -1.75
N ALA A 123 9.04 -6.61 -2.34
CA ALA A 123 8.05 -5.85 -3.11
C ALA A 123 7.35 -4.79 -2.25
N PHE A 124 7.01 -5.11 -0.99
CA PHE A 124 6.46 -4.12 -0.06
C PHE A 124 7.45 -2.99 0.23
N LEU A 125 8.72 -3.32 0.48
CA LEU A 125 9.77 -2.32 0.72
C LEU A 125 10.03 -1.44 -0.52
N LEU A 126 10.00 -2.02 -1.71
CA LEU A 126 10.08 -1.26 -2.97
C LEU A 126 8.90 -0.28 -3.09
N GLY A 127 7.70 -0.69 -2.70
CA GLY A 127 6.53 0.18 -2.60
C GLY A 127 6.77 1.37 -1.66
N VAL A 128 7.35 1.14 -0.48
CA VAL A 128 7.72 2.20 0.47
C VAL A 128 8.73 3.17 -0.14
N LEU A 129 9.75 2.66 -0.85
CA LEU A 129 10.74 3.50 -1.53
C LEU A 129 10.08 4.40 -2.58
N LEU A 130 9.22 3.85 -3.44
CA LEU A 130 8.50 4.61 -4.46
C LEU A 130 7.58 5.67 -3.84
N LEU A 131 6.86 5.33 -2.79
CA LEU A 131 6.04 6.28 -2.04
C LEU A 131 6.88 7.40 -1.40
N GLY A 132 8.08 7.07 -0.91
CA GLY A 132 9.04 8.03 -0.41
C GLY A 132 9.48 9.03 -1.47
N VAL A 133 9.76 8.56 -2.69
CA VAL A 133 10.06 9.44 -3.83
C VAL A 133 8.90 10.37 -4.15
N VAL A 134 7.66 9.84 -4.22
CA VAL A 134 6.46 10.66 -4.46
C VAL A 134 6.29 11.71 -3.38
N TYR A 135 6.44 11.36 -2.11
CA TYR A 135 6.35 12.29 -0.99
C TYR A 135 7.37 13.43 -1.08
N LEU A 136 8.61 13.13 -1.49
CA LEU A 136 9.65 14.13 -1.69
C LEU A 136 9.34 15.07 -2.86
N LEU A 137 8.80 14.54 -3.96
CA LEU A 137 8.40 15.33 -5.12
C LEU A 137 7.25 16.29 -4.77
N GLU A 138 6.26 15.84 -4.00
CA GLU A 138 5.16 16.68 -3.53
C GLU A 138 5.64 17.80 -2.60
N ARG A 139 6.57 17.50 -1.69
CA ARG A 139 7.21 18.51 -0.85
C ARG A 139 7.96 19.56 -1.66
N LYS A 140 8.72 19.15 -2.68
CA LYS A 140 9.42 20.09 -3.56
C LYS A 140 8.44 21.01 -4.28
N LYS A 141 7.35 20.45 -4.83
CA LYS A 141 6.34 21.22 -5.57
C LYS A 141 5.67 22.28 -4.67
N LYS A 142 5.28 21.92 -3.44
CA LYS A 142 4.70 22.88 -2.48
C LYS A 142 5.66 24.02 -2.16
N LYS A 143 6.93 23.70 -1.88
CA LYS A 143 7.95 24.70 -1.56
C LYS A 143 8.18 25.69 -2.71
N THR A 144 8.20 25.22 -3.96
CA THR A 144 8.35 26.10 -5.14
C THR A 144 7.15 27.03 -5.31
N THR A 145 5.92 26.54 -5.13
CA THR A 145 4.71 27.37 -5.23
C THR A 145 4.64 28.44 -4.14
N GLU A 146 5.03 28.14 -2.91
CA GLU A 146 5.09 29.11 -1.81
C GLU A 146 6.11 30.23 -2.10
N ILE A 147 7.29 29.89 -2.62
CA ILE A 147 8.33 30.88 -2.98
C ILE A 147 7.84 31.79 -4.12
N SER A 148 7.18 31.24 -5.15
CA SER A 148 6.64 32.04 -6.25
C SER A 148 5.52 33.00 -5.80
N ALA A 149 4.65 32.56 -4.88
CA ALA A 149 3.58 33.39 -4.35
C ALA A 149 4.10 34.58 -3.52
N ASP A 150 5.11 34.34 -2.67
CA ASP A 150 5.75 35.37 -1.85
C ASP A 150 6.49 36.42 -2.72
N SER A 151 7.13 35.97 -3.81
CA SER A 151 7.79 36.88 -4.77
C SER A 151 6.82 37.77 -5.55
N SER A 152 5.56 37.35 -5.74
CA SER A 152 4.54 38.12 -6.46
C SER A 152 3.78 39.13 -5.59
N LEU A 153 3.87 39.01 -4.26
CA LEU A 153 3.25 39.94 -3.30
C LEU A 153 4.19 41.08 -2.90
N ASN A 154 5.50 40.90 -3.10
CA ASN A 154 6.55 41.83 -2.70
C ASN A 154 7.21 42.58 -3.87
N GLY A 155 6.64 42.50 -5.09
CA GLY A 155 7.11 43.20 -6.30
C GLY A 155 6.00 44.03 -6.92
#